data_AF-A0A1I9YR35-F1
#
_entry.id   AF-A0A1I9YR35-F1
#
_cell.length_a   1.000
_cell.length_b   1.000
_cell.length_c   1.000
_cell.angle_alpha   90.00
_cell.angle_beta   90.00
_cell.angle_gamma   90.00
#
_symmetry.space_group_name_H-M   'P 1'
#
loop_
_entity.id
_entity.type
_entity.pdbx_description
1 polymer ?
#
loop_
_entity_poly.entity_id
_entity_poly.type
_entity_poly.pdbx_seq_one_letter_code
_entity_poly.pdbx_strand_id
1 'polypeptide(L)'
;MVAGFGIVLVALVALTVIAITRVESVRQRLDQIIDVNGVKERYAINFRGSVHDRSIAVRDVTLVSNDELPAVVAHIRQLAADYDEAAEPLAAVYAQRTDISPAERVIFRA
;
A
#
# COMPACT_ATOMS: atom_id res chain seq x y z
N MET A 1 -21.67 46.64 27.40
CA MET A 1 -21.00 46.47 26.08
C MET A 1 -19.74 45.63 26.17
N VAL A 2 -18.83 45.87 27.13
CA VAL A 2 -17.57 45.10 27.30
C VAL A 2 -17.79 43.59 27.52
N ALA A 3 -18.79 43.19 28.30
CA ALA A 3 -19.06 41.77 28.55
C ALA A 3 -19.48 40.98 27.28
N GLY A 4 -20.28 41.59 26.40
CA GLY A 4 -20.71 40.96 25.15
C GLY A 4 -19.54 40.78 24.17
N PHE A 5 -18.67 41.77 24.08
CA PHE A 5 -17.45 41.68 23.26
C PHE A 5 -16.48 40.62 23.77
N GLY A 6 -16.30 40.52 25.11
CA GLY A 6 -15.46 39.50 25.72
C GLY A 6 -15.92 38.07 25.42
N ILE A 7 -17.23 37.82 25.45
CA ILE A 7 -17.80 36.50 25.13
C ILE A 7 -17.52 36.10 23.68
N VAL A 8 -17.69 37.03 22.73
CA VAL A 8 -17.38 36.77 21.31
C VAL A 8 -15.90 36.47 21.12
N LEU A 9 -15.01 37.20 21.81
CA LEU A 9 -13.57 36.98 21.73
C LEU A 9 -13.17 35.61 22.28
N VAL A 10 -13.74 35.19 23.41
CA VAL A 10 -13.53 33.85 23.98
C VAL A 10 -14.05 32.76 23.03
N ALA A 11 -15.23 32.96 22.44
CA ALA A 11 -15.82 32.02 21.48
C ALA A 11 -14.95 31.86 20.23
N LEU A 12 -14.39 32.96 19.70
CA LEU A 12 -13.47 32.92 18.56
C LEU A 12 -12.19 32.14 18.91
N VAL A 13 -11.56 32.42 20.05
CA VAL A 13 -10.37 31.68 20.50
C VAL A 13 -10.67 30.19 20.66
N ALA A 14 -11.79 29.84 21.30
CA ALA A 14 -12.20 28.45 21.48
C ALA A 14 -12.42 27.74 20.14
N LEU A 15 -13.11 28.39 19.20
CA LEU A 15 -13.32 27.85 17.85
C LEU A 15 -12.00 27.64 17.11
N THR A 16 -11.06 28.59 17.20
CA THR A 16 -9.74 28.44 16.58
C THR A 16 -8.98 27.24 17.13
N VAL A 17 -8.99 27.04 18.45
CA VAL A 17 -8.34 25.87 19.09
C VAL A 17 -8.99 24.56 18.64
N ILE A 18 -10.33 24.51 18.63
CA ILE A 18 -11.07 23.33 18.16
C ILE A 18 -10.77 23.05 16.68
N ALA A 19 -10.71 24.09 15.84
CA ALA A 19 -10.41 23.94 14.43
C ALA A 19 -9.00 23.38 14.20
N ILE A 20 -7.99 23.93 14.88
CA ILE A 20 -6.60 23.45 14.76
C ILE A 20 -6.47 21.98 15.17
N THR A 21 -7.02 21.62 16.34
CA THR A 21 -6.95 20.23 16.85
C THR A 21 -7.67 19.24 15.93
N ARG A 22 -8.81 19.65 15.36
CA ARG A 22 -9.56 18.81 14.41
C ARG A 22 -8.77 18.61 13.11
N VAL A 23 -8.21 19.68 12.54
CA VAL A 23 -7.42 19.65 11.31
C VAL A 23 -6.17 18.79 11.47
N GLU A 24 -5.48 18.89 12.61
CA GLU A 24 -4.32 18.05 12.92
C GLU A 24 -4.68 16.56 12.95
N SER A 25 -5.82 16.19 13.57
CA SER A 25 -6.26 14.79 13.57
C SER A 25 -6.65 14.27 12.18
N VAL A 26 -7.19 15.14 11.32
CA VAL A 26 -7.52 14.79 9.92
C VAL A 26 -6.23 14.58 9.14
N ARG A 27 -5.24 15.45 9.33
CA ARG A 27 -3.93 15.34 8.70
C ARG A 27 -3.23 14.03 9.07
N GLN A 28 -3.18 13.71 10.36
CA GLN A 28 -2.59 12.45 10.84
C GLN A 28 -3.27 11.20 10.26
N ARG A 29 -4.59 11.23 10.08
CA ARG A 29 -5.34 10.13 9.44
C ARG A 29 -5.07 10.03 7.94
N LEU A 30 -4.96 11.16 7.25
CA LEU A 30 -4.64 11.19 5.82
C LEU A 30 -3.21 10.73 5.56
N ASP A 31 -2.23 11.18 6.36
CA ASP A 31 -0.83 10.73 6.25
C ASP A 31 -0.74 9.22 6.49
N GLN A 32 -1.48 8.67 7.46
CA GLN A 32 -1.55 7.21 7.66
C GLN A 32 -2.17 6.49 6.45
N ILE A 33 -3.20 7.03 5.81
CA ILE A 33 -3.82 6.40 4.65
C ILE A 33 -2.88 6.46 3.43
N ILE A 34 -2.26 7.61 3.17
CA ILE A 34 -1.48 7.85 1.95
C ILE A 34 -0.10 7.20 2.05
N ASP A 35 0.66 7.48 3.12
CA ASP A 35 2.07 7.10 3.20
C ASP A 35 2.29 5.66 3.67
N VAL A 36 1.27 5.05 4.29
CA VAL A 36 1.35 3.68 4.80
C VAL A 36 0.48 2.74 3.99
N ASN A 37 -0.83 2.98 4.00
CA ASN A 37 -1.77 2.04 3.42
C ASN A 37 -1.71 2.09 1.89
N GLY A 38 -1.55 3.28 1.30
CA GLY A 38 -1.36 3.43 -0.15
C GLY A 38 -0.09 2.74 -0.66
N VAL A 39 1.02 2.82 0.09
CA VAL A 39 2.28 2.14 -0.28
C VAL A 39 2.14 0.62 -0.15
N LYS A 40 1.55 0.12 0.93
CA LYS A 40 1.24 -1.31 1.10
C LYS A 40 0.37 -1.85 -0.04
N GLU A 41 -0.69 -1.12 -0.39
CA GLU A 41 -1.61 -1.49 -1.47
C GLU A 41 -0.88 -1.55 -2.80
N ARG A 42 -0.03 -0.55 -3.11
CA ARG A 42 0.74 -0.54 -4.35
C ARG A 42 1.70 -1.73 -4.46
N TYR A 43 2.42 -2.06 -3.38
CA TYR A 43 3.29 -3.24 -3.38
C TYR A 43 2.51 -4.54 -3.47
N ALA A 44 1.36 -4.64 -2.79
CA ALA A 44 0.49 -5.81 -2.91
C ALA A 44 -0.08 -5.99 -4.33
N ILE A 45 -0.43 -4.91 -5.03
CA ILE A 45 -0.88 -4.94 -6.43
C ILE A 45 0.25 -5.42 -7.34
N ASN A 46 1.46 -4.85 -7.21
CA ASN A 46 2.60 -5.24 -8.03
C ASN A 46 2.97 -6.72 -7.80
N PHE A 47 3.03 -7.15 -6.54
CA PHE A 47 3.30 -8.53 -6.18
C PHE A 47 2.26 -9.48 -6.79
N ARG A 48 0.96 -9.17 -6.65
CA ARG A 48 -0.11 -9.94 -7.29
C ARG A 48 0.03 -9.98 -8.82
N GLY A 49 0.40 -8.87 -9.45
CA GLY A 49 0.64 -8.79 -10.90
C GLY A 49 1.71 -9.79 -11.34
N SER A 50 2.87 -9.81 -10.67
CA SER A 50 3.96 -10.73 -11.00
C SER A 50 3.56 -12.22 -10.88
N VAL A 51 2.77 -12.58 -9.85
CA VAL A 51 2.22 -13.95 -9.71
C VAL A 51 1.26 -14.28 -10.85
N HIS A 52 0.37 -13.33 -11.19
CA HIS A 52 -0.60 -13.50 -12.25
C HIS A 52 0.08 -13.71 -13.61
N ASP A 53 1.02 -12.85 -13.97
CA ASP A 53 1.75 -12.93 -15.23
C ASP A 53 2.48 -14.27 -15.34
N ARG A 54 3.10 -14.73 -14.24
CA ARG A 54 3.83 -16.00 -14.22
C ARG A 54 2.88 -17.19 -14.37
N SER A 55 1.67 -17.11 -13.83
CA SER A 55 0.63 -18.13 -14.03
C SER A 55 0.14 -18.19 -15.49
N ILE A 56 0.08 -17.05 -16.19
CA ILE A 56 -0.25 -16.99 -17.62
C ILE A 56 0.88 -17.64 -18.43
N ALA A 57 2.13 -17.24 -18.19
CA ALA A 57 3.26 -17.76 -18.95
C ALA A 57 3.44 -19.28 -18.79
N VAL A 58 3.21 -19.82 -17.59
CA VAL A 58 3.23 -21.28 -17.34
C VAL A 58 2.12 -22.00 -18.11
N ARG A 59 0.93 -21.39 -18.23
CA ARG A 59 -0.15 -21.95 -19.05
C ARG A 59 0.26 -21.97 -20.52
N ASP A 60 0.86 -20.90 -21.01
CA ASP A 60 1.17 -20.76 -22.44
C ASP A 60 2.25 -21.75 -22.91
N VAL A 61 3.09 -22.28 -22.02
CA VAL A 61 4.02 -23.40 -22.32
C VAL A 61 3.31 -24.62 -22.92
N THR A 62 2.05 -24.88 -22.56
CA THR A 62 1.31 -26.02 -23.11
C THR A 62 0.66 -25.74 -24.45
N LEU A 63 0.65 -24.47 -24.88
CA LEU A 63 -0.03 -23.99 -26.08
C LEU A 63 0.92 -23.66 -27.24
N VAL A 64 2.23 -23.52 -26.97
CA VAL A 64 3.24 -23.14 -27.96
C VAL A 64 3.91 -24.34 -28.63
N SER A 65 4.42 -24.10 -29.84
CA SER A 65 5.14 -25.11 -30.63
C SER A 65 6.59 -25.29 -30.13
N ASN A 66 7.26 -26.40 -30.48
CA ASN A 66 8.60 -26.72 -29.97
C ASN A 66 9.68 -25.68 -30.34
N ASP A 67 9.49 -24.98 -31.45
CA ASP A 67 10.34 -23.88 -31.92
C ASP A 67 10.18 -22.58 -31.11
N GLU A 68 8.99 -22.34 -30.54
CA GLU A 68 8.68 -21.18 -29.71
C GLU A 68 8.95 -21.41 -28.21
N LEU A 69 9.05 -22.68 -27.80
CA LEU A 69 9.31 -23.11 -26.43
C LEU A 69 10.50 -22.40 -25.75
N PRO A 70 11.67 -22.22 -26.41
CA PRO A 70 12.81 -21.54 -25.79
C PRO A 70 12.52 -20.08 -25.42
N ALA A 71 11.73 -19.37 -26.24
CA ALA A 71 11.37 -17.99 -25.99
C ALA A 71 10.41 -17.86 -24.81
N VAL A 72 9.42 -18.75 -24.70
CA VAL A 72 8.49 -18.79 -23.56
C VAL A 72 9.23 -19.12 -22.26
N VAL A 73 10.17 -20.07 -22.27
CA VAL A 73 10.99 -20.40 -21.10
C VAL A 73 11.86 -19.20 -20.68
N ALA A 74 12.43 -18.46 -21.63
CA ALA A 74 13.17 -17.23 -21.32
C ALA A 74 12.26 -16.17 -20.68
N HIS A 75 11.04 -16.00 -21.20
CA HIS A 75 10.05 -15.10 -20.63
C HIS A 75 9.66 -15.49 -19.20
N ILE A 76 9.40 -16.79 -18.93
CA ILE A 76 9.11 -17.28 -17.57
C ILE A 76 10.26 -16.96 -16.60
N ARG A 77 11.52 -17.06 -17.03
CA ARG A 77 12.67 -16.70 -16.19
C ARG A 77 12.71 -15.22 -15.88
N GLN A 78 12.37 -14.37 -16.84
CA GLN A 78 12.26 -12.93 -16.61
C GLN A 78 11.15 -12.63 -15.60
N LEU A 79 9.97 -13.23 -15.75
CA LEU A 79 8.86 -13.08 -14.81
C LEU A 79 9.20 -13.60 -13.40
N ALA A 80 10.08 -14.60 -13.29
CA ALA A 80 10.58 -15.04 -11.99
C ALA A 80 11.45 -13.97 -11.31
N ALA A 81 12.31 -13.29 -12.07
CA ALA A 81 13.09 -12.17 -11.55
C ALA A 81 12.19 -10.99 -11.16
N ASP A 82 11.18 -10.66 -11.97
CA ASP A 82 10.21 -9.60 -11.67
C ASP A 82 9.39 -9.92 -10.40
N TYR A 83 9.08 -11.20 -10.16
CA TYR A 83 8.45 -11.65 -8.92
C TYR A 83 9.35 -11.45 -7.70
N ASP A 84 10.62 -11.84 -7.79
CA ASP A 84 11.58 -11.69 -6.69
C ASP A 84 11.75 -10.20 -6.34
N GLU A 85 11.85 -9.32 -7.35
CA GLU A 85 11.93 -7.87 -7.15
C GLU A 85 10.64 -7.28 -6.53
N ALA A 86 9.46 -7.77 -6.93
CA ALA A 86 8.19 -7.30 -6.38
C ALA A 86 7.92 -7.79 -4.95
N ALA A 87 8.52 -8.92 -4.55
CA ALA A 87 8.36 -9.52 -3.22
C ALA A 87 9.13 -8.75 -2.12
N GLU A 88 10.34 -8.27 -2.43
CA GLU A 88 11.22 -7.60 -1.47
C GLU A 88 10.60 -6.35 -0.79
N PRO A 89 10.04 -5.37 -1.52
CA PRO A 89 9.49 -4.16 -0.91
C PRO A 89 8.29 -4.46 -0.01
N LEU A 90 7.44 -5.40 -0.42
CA LEU A 90 6.29 -5.82 0.40
C LEU A 90 6.78 -6.49 1.69
N ALA A 91 7.73 -7.43 1.59
CA ALA A 91 8.31 -8.09 2.76
C ALA A 91 9.02 -7.10 3.70
N ALA A 92 9.74 -6.12 3.16
CA ALA A 92 10.41 -5.08 3.93
C ALA A 92 9.42 -4.24 4.75
N VAL A 93 8.27 -3.86 4.17
CA VAL A 93 7.20 -3.15 4.89
C VAL A 93 6.66 -4.00 6.04
N TYR A 94 6.53 -5.32 5.84
CA TYR A 94 6.08 -6.24 6.89
C TYR A 94 7.12 -6.51 7.99
N ALA A 95 8.41 -6.41 7.67
CA ALA A 95 9.51 -6.64 8.60
C ALA A 95 9.84 -5.40 9.47
N GLN A 96 9.77 -4.20 8.89
CA GLN A 96 10.20 -2.97 9.57
C GLN A 96 9.12 -2.34 10.47
N ARG A 97 7.85 -2.73 10.28
CA ARG A 97 6.71 -2.10 10.95
C ARG A 97 6.14 -2.94 12.08
N THR A 98 5.99 -2.32 13.25
CA THR A 98 5.36 -2.91 14.44
C THR A 98 3.85 -2.69 14.51
N ASP A 99 3.29 -1.79 13.71
CA ASP A 99 1.87 -1.41 13.70
C ASP A 99 1.01 -2.22 12.72
N ILE A 100 1.49 -3.40 12.31
CA ILE A 100 0.74 -4.31 11.44
C ILE A 100 -0.27 -5.10 12.27
N SER A 101 -1.52 -5.11 11.82
CA SER A 101 -2.58 -5.83 12.49
C SER A 101 -2.34 -7.35 12.44
N PRO A 102 -2.84 -8.12 13.43
CA PRO A 102 -2.74 -9.57 13.40
C PRO A 102 -3.35 -10.19 12.13
N ALA A 103 -4.44 -9.62 11.61
CA ALA A 103 -5.11 -10.08 10.40
C ALA A 103 -4.23 -9.92 9.14
N GLU A 104 -3.59 -8.76 8.96
CA GLU A 104 -2.66 -8.51 7.84
C GLU A 104 -1.50 -9.50 7.84
N ARG A 105 -0.94 -9.84 9.02
CA ARG A 105 0.14 -10.84 9.12
C ARG A 105 -0.29 -12.24 8.71
N VAL A 106 -1.54 -12.62 8.96
CA VAL A 106 -2.08 -13.93 8.55
C VAL A 106 -2.24 -13.97 7.03
N ILE A 107 -2.77 -12.90 6.43
CA ILE A 107 -2.97 -12.81 4.98
C ILE A 107 -1.64 -12.83 4.23
N PHE A 108 -0.60 -12.15 4.73
CA PHE A 108 0.71 -12.12 4.09
C PHE A 108 1.45 -13.47 4.12
N ARG A 109 1.18 -14.33 5.11
CA ARG A 109 1.82 -15.65 5.25
C ARG A 109 1.10 -16.79 4.52
N ALA A 110 -0.10 -16.53 3.99
CA ALA A 110 -0.91 -17.50 3.26
C ALA A 110 -0.47 -17.59 1.79
#